data_AF-A0A535PVM4-F1
#
_entry.id   AF-A0A535PVM4-F1
#
_cell.length_a   1.000
_cell.length_b   1.000
_cell.length_c   1.000
_cell.angle_alpha   90.00
_cell.angle_beta   90.00
_cell.angle_gamma   90.00
#
_symmetry.space_group_name_H-M   'P 1'
#
loop_
_entity.id
_entity.type
_entity.pdbx_description
1 polymer ?
#
loop_
_entity_poly.entity_id
_entity_poly.type
_entity_poly.pdbx_seq_one_letter_code
_entity_poly.pdbx_strand_id
1 'polypeptide(L)'
;MIPVLCGAGSKNIAVQTLLDAVVDYLPAADALPEDAKAFDDTLSMFVYKTAAAQVGTISYFRVYSGTLKPDTHVYNVQTKADERIGQLITTRGKTQEPATEVPAGDFGAVTKL
;
A
#
# COMPACT_ATOMS: atom_id res chain seq x y z
N MET A 1 -21.95 12.95 -6.18
CA MET A 1 -21.76 14.32 -5.63
C MET A 1 -20.31 14.45 -5.23
N ILE A 2 -19.68 15.63 -5.40
CA ILE A 2 -18.27 15.87 -5.03
C ILE A 2 -18.25 16.98 -3.96
N PRO A 3 -17.79 16.71 -2.72
CA PRO A 3 -17.72 17.74 -1.70
C PRO A 3 -16.62 18.75 -2.03
N VAL A 4 -16.92 20.04 -1.89
CA VAL A 4 -15.96 21.13 -2.11
C VAL A 4 -15.71 21.81 -0.76
N LEU A 5 -14.45 21.82 -0.32
CA LEU A 5 -14.01 22.45 0.93
C LEU A 5 -13.03 23.60 0.64
N CYS A 6 -12.90 24.53 1.58
CA CYS A 6 -11.91 25.61 1.52
C CYS A 6 -11.04 25.61 2.79
N GLY A 7 -9.76 26.00 2.65
CA GLY A 7 -8.81 25.98 3.75
C GLY A 7 -7.47 26.60 3.38
N ALA A 8 -6.58 26.72 4.36
CA ALA A 8 -5.23 27.24 4.17
C ALA A 8 -4.22 26.42 4.96
N GLY A 9 -3.58 25.45 4.29
CA GLY A 9 -2.67 24.49 4.92
C GLY A 9 -1.46 25.15 5.60
N SER A 10 -0.88 26.18 5.00
CA SER A 10 0.25 26.92 5.60
C SER A 10 -0.10 27.65 6.89
N LYS A 11 -1.39 27.96 7.11
CA LYS A 11 -1.93 28.58 8.33
C LYS A 11 -2.63 27.57 9.24
N ASN A 12 -2.59 26.28 8.90
CA ASN A 12 -3.33 25.20 9.58
C ASN A 12 -4.85 25.46 9.70
N ILE A 13 -5.45 26.16 8.74
CA ILE A 13 -6.89 26.45 8.73
C ILE A 13 -7.63 25.34 7.98
N ALA A 14 -8.66 24.76 8.63
CA ALA A 14 -9.57 23.73 8.11
C ALA A 14 -8.94 22.34 7.84
N VAL A 15 -7.74 22.06 8.38
CA VAL A 15 -7.09 20.75 8.21
C VAL A 15 -7.90 19.61 8.85
N GLN A 16 -8.44 19.83 10.05
CA GLN A 16 -9.27 18.82 10.73
C GLN A 16 -10.54 18.52 9.94
N THR A 17 -11.24 19.57 9.46
CA THR A 17 -12.44 19.41 8.63
C THR A 17 -12.16 18.66 7.33
N LEU A 18 -10.98 18.84 6.74
CA LEU A 18 -10.55 18.05 5.59
C LEU A 18 -10.36 16.58 5.96
N LEU A 19 -9.75 16.27 7.11
CA LEU A 19 -9.57 14.89 7.58
C LEU A 19 -10.91 14.21 7.88
N ASP A 20 -11.85 14.93 8.52
CA ASP A 20 -13.20 14.42 8.78
C ASP A 20 -13.92 14.10 7.47
N ALA A 21 -13.84 15.01 6.49
CA ALA A 21 -14.42 14.79 5.16
C ALA A 21 -13.79 13.58 4.43
N VAL A 22 -12.51 13.28 4.68
CA VAL A 22 -11.89 12.07 4.12
C VAL A 22 -12.54 10.82 4.71
N VAL A 23 -12.82 10.79 6.01
CA VAL A 23 -13.47 9.64 6.65
C VAL A 23 -14.92 9.49 6.18
N ASP A 24 -15.66 10.59 6.06
CA ASP A 24 -17.09 10.57 5.75
C ASP A 24 -17.40 10.29 4.28
N TYR A 25 -16.56 10.77 3.36
CA TYR A 25 -16.89 10.78 1.93
C TYR A 25 -16.00 9.91 1.05
N LEU A 26 -14.78 9.52 1.48
CA LEU A 26 -13.94 8.64 0.67
C LEU A 26 -14.28 7.16 0.93
N PRO A 27 -14.20 6.32 -0.11
CA PRO A 27 -14.48 4.90 0.04
C PRO A 27 -13.38 4.20 0.84
N ALA A 28 -13.77 3.17 1.57
CA ALA A 28 -12.84 2.20 2.15
C ALA A 28 -12.09 1.43 1.04
N ALA A 29 -10.98 0.82 1.42
CA ALA A 29 -10.11 0.07 0.51
C ALA A 29 -10.74 -1.22 -0.03
N ASP A 30 -11.95 -1.57 0.41
CA ASP A 30 -12.72 -2.78 0.05
C ASP A 30 -13.09 -2.84 -1.44
N ALA A 31 -13.05 -1.72 -2.15
CA ALA A 31 -13.26 -1.68 -3.58
C ALA A 31 -12.05 -2.26 -4.34
N LEU A 32 -12.08 -3.58 -4.57
CA LEU A 32 -11.09 -4.27 -5.39
C LEU A 32 -11.22 -3.84 -6.87
N PRO A 33 -10.11 -3.48 -7.54
CA PRO A 33 -10.10 -3.35 -9.00
C PRO A 33 -10.52 -4.68 -9.65
N GLU A 34 -11.19 -4.63 -10.80
CA GLU A 34 -11.71 -5.84 -11.47
C GLU A 34 -10.62 -6.90 -11.71
N ASP A 35 -9.40 -6.46 -12.04
CA ASP A 35 -8.24 -7.34 -12.23
C ASP A 35 -7.85 -8.10 -10.95
N ALA A 36 -8.06 -7.50 -9.77
CA ALA A 36 -7.78 -8.13 -8.48
C ALA A 36 -8.91 -9.09 -8.05
N LYS A 37 -10.14 -8.89 -8.52
CA LYS A 37 -11.27 -9.81 -8.24
C LYS A 37 -11.04 -11.22 -8.79
N ALA A 38 -10.21 -11.36 -9.83
CA ALA A 38 -9.86 -12.67 -10.39
C ALA A 38 -9.09 -13.57 -9.41
N PHE A 39 -8.46 -12.98 -8.38
CA PHE A 39 -7.67 -13.71 -7.38
C PHE A 39 -8.46 -14.06 -6.10
N ASP A 40 -9.72 -13.61 -6.00
CA ASP A 40 -10.63 -13.89 -4.87
C ASP A 40 -9.93 -13.67 -3.51
N ASP A 41 -9.90 -14.69 -2.64
CA ASP A 41 -9.21 -14.66 -1.34
C ASP A 41 -7.70 -14.96 -1.40
N THR A 42 -7.15 -15.26 -2.58
CA THR A 42 -5.71 -15.55 -2.74
C THR A 42 -4.91 -14.26 -2.61
N LEU A 43 -3.71 -14.34 -2.03
CA LEU A 43 -2.82 -13.18 -1.91
C LEU A 43 -2.55 -12.54 -3.28
N SER A 44 -2.94 -11.28 -3.44
CA SER A 44 -2.63 -10.48 -4.62
C SER A 44 -2.12 -9.10 -4.22
N MET A 45 -1.06 -8.64 -4.91
CA MET A 45 -0.45 -7.35 -4.65
C MET A 45 0.10 -6.74 -5.93
N PHE A 46 0.24 -5.41 -5.93
CA PHE A 46 0.81 -4.68 -7.05
C PHE A 46 1.91 -3.73 -6.60
N VAL A 47 3.08 -3.85 -7.21
CA VAL A 47 4.22 -2.96 -7.03
C VAL A 47 4.02 -1.74 -7.91
N TYR A 48 3.66 -0.61 -7.32
CA TYR A 48 3.38 0.62 -8.08
C TYR A 48 4.61 1.54 -8.18
N LYS A 49 5.64 1.32 -7.36
CA LYS A 49 6.86 2.14 -7.37
C LYS A 49 8.05 1.35 -6.89
N THR A 50 9.14 1.39 -7.65
CA THR A 50 10.46 0.92 -7.20
C THR A 50 11.40 2.12 -7.17
N ALA A 51 12.06 2.33 -6.02
CA ALA A 51 12.97 3.45 -5.82
C ALA A 51 14.37 2.94 -5.43
N ALA A 52 15.40 3.65 -5.89
CA ALA A 52 16.75 3.44 -5.41
C ALA A 52 16.86 3.92 -3.95
N ALA A 53 17.48 3.10 -3.11
CA ALA A 53 17.82 3.44 -1.73
C ALA A 53 19.34 3.45 -1.57
N GLN A 54 19.84 3.96 -0.43
CA GLN A 54 21.27 3.91 -0.12
C GLN A 54 21.83 2.48 -0.12
N VAL A 55 20.99 1.50 0.20
CA VAL A 55 21.33 0.07 0.17
C VAL A 55 20.30 -0.65 -0.70
N GLY A 56 20.58 -0.76 -2.00
CA GLY A 56 19.76 -1.52 -2.96
C GLY A 56 18.50 -0.78 -3.45
N THR A 57 17.42 -1.53 -3.66
CA THR A 57 16.14 -1.03 -4.17
C THR A 57 15.02 -1.33 -3.17
N ILE A 58 14.09 -0.38 -3.05
CA ILE A 58 12.86 -0.53 -2.27
C ILE A 58 11.69 -0.55 -3.24
N SER A 59 10.92 -1.63 -3.20
CA SER A 59 9.70 -1.79 -3.98
C SER A 59 8.50 -1.57 -3.07
N TYR A 60 7.70 -0.56 -3.41
CA TYR A 60 6.46 -0.20 -2.74
C TYR A 60 5.29 -0.88 -3.44
N PHE A 61 4.43 -1.49 -2.64
CA PHE A 61 3.31 -2.25 -3.13
C PHE A 61 2.03 -1.94 -2.34
N ARG A 62 0.89 -2.27 -2.95
CA ARG A 62 -0.42 -2.34 -2.30
C ARG A 62 -0.90 -3.77 -2.32
N VAL A 63 -1.42 -4.27 -1.20
CA VAL A 63 -2.09 -5.57 -1.12
C VAL A 63 -3.56 -5.38 -1.45
N TYR A 64 -4.07 -6.16 -2.40
CA TYR A 64 -5.48 -6.12 -2.76
C TYR A 64 -6.27 -7.20 -2.04
N SER A 65 -5.79 -8.44 -2.02
CA SER A 65 -6.45 -9.57 -1.35
C SER A 65 -5.45 -10.38 -0.54
N GLY A 66 -5.93 -11.08 0.50
CA GLY A 66 -5.10 -11.87 1.41
C GLY A 66 -4.25 -11.03 2.39
N THR A 67 -3.24 -11.67 2.97
CA THR A 67 -2.30 -11.03 3.91
C THR A 67 -0.89 -11.46 3.58
N LEU A 68 0.00 -10.50 3.36
CA LEU A 68 1.41 -10.76 3.09
C LEU A 68 2.17 -10.87 4.41
N LYS A 69 2.94 -11.94 4.57
CA LYS A 69 3.85 -12.15 5.70
C LYS A 69 5.31 -12.25 5.21
N PRO A 70 6.29 -11.84 6.04
CA PRO A 70 7.69 -12.08 5.73
C PRO A 70 7.98 -13.56 5.44
N ASP A 71 8.98 -13.83 4.62
CA ASP A 71 9.40 -15.17 4.19
C ASP A 71 8.36 -15.97 3.39
N THR A 72 7.28 -15.33 2.94
CA THR A 72 6.31 -15.94 2.04
C THR A 72 6.87 -16.01 0.62
N HIS A 73 6.65 -17.13 -0.08
CA HIS A 73 6.89 -17.25 -1.51
C HIS A 73 5.67 -16.77 -2.28
N VAL A 74 5.87 -15.82 -3.19
CA VAL A 74 4.82 -15.28 -4.07
C VAL A 74 5.24 -15.45 -5.51
N TYR A 75 4.27 -15.76 -6.36
CA TYR A 75 4.51 -15.89 -7.79
C TYR A 75 4.36 -14.54 -8.48
N ASN A 76 5.43 -14.06 -9.13
CA ASN A 76 5.38 -12.84 -9.92
C ASN A 76 4.90 -13.17 -11.34
N VAL A 77 3.69 -12.73 -11.66
CA VAL A 77 3.03 -12.97 -12.95
C VAL A 77 3.78 -12.32 -14.12
N GLN A 78 4.46 -11.19 -13.90
CA GLN A 78 5.17 -10.46 -14.94
C GLN A 78 6.52 -11.12 -15.30
N THR A 79 7.27 -11.57 -14.30
CA THR A 79 8.57 -12.24 -14.48
C THR A 79 8.44 -13.75 -14.66
N LYS A 80 7.28 -14.32 -14.33
CA LYS A 80 6.98 -15.75 -14.32
C LYS A 80 7.91 -16.55 -13.39
N ALA A 81 8.29 -15.94 -12.27
CA ALA A 81 9.22 -16.52 -11.31
C ALA A 81 8.62 -16.50 -9.89
N ASP A 82 9.04 -17.47 -9.07
CA ASP A 82 8.77 -17.46 -7.64
C ASP A 82 9.76 -16.53 -6.93
N GLU A 83 9.20 -15.56 -6.21
CA GLU A 83 9.95 -14.57 -5.44
C GLU A 83 9.72 -14.82 -3.95
N ARG A 84 10.81 -14.86 -3.17
CA ARG A 84 10.73 -14.94 -1.71
C ARG A 84 10.71 -13.53 -1.16
N ILE A 85 9.62 -13.19 -0.47
CA ILE A 85 9.47 -11.88 0.15
C ILE A 85 10.28 -11.82 1.43
N GLY A 86 11.21 -10.86 1.49
CA GLY A 86 12.04 -10.63 2.67
C GLY A 86 11.31 -9.85 3.78
N GLN A 87 12.06 -9.02 4.50
CA GLN A 87 11.51 -8.18 5.55
C GLN A 87 10.53 -7.15 4.99
N LEU A 88 9.34 -7.09 5.58
CA LEU A 88 8.32 -6.09 5.25
C LEU A 88 8.57 -4.81 6.03
N ILE A 89 8.30 -3.69 5.37
CA ILE A 89 8.50 -2.35 5.91
C ILE A 89 7.23 -1.53 5.66
N THR A 90 6.82 -0.76 6.65
CA THR A 90 5.83 0.32 6.47
C THR A 90 6.53 1.66 6.65
N THR A 91 6.21 2.62 5.80
CA THR A 91 6.85 3.94 5.85
C THR A 91 5.92 4.94 6.53
N ARG A 92 6.43 5.62 7.57
CA ARG A 92 5.74 6.72 8.26
C ARG A 92 6.51 8.02 8.05
N GLY A 93 6.15 8.75 7.00
CA GLY A 93 6.88 9.96 6.61
C GLY A 93 8.31 9.64 6.18
N LYS A 94 9.30 9.95 7.03
CA LYS A 94 10.72 9.66 6.78
C LYS A 94 11.22 8.39 7.49
N THR A 95 10.45 7.84 8.42
CA THR A 95 10.85 6.64 9.17
C THR A 95 10.34 5.39 8.47
N GLN A 96 11.16 4.33 8.54
CA GLN A 96 10.83 2.99 8.06
C GLN A 96 10.71 2.09 9.29
N GLU A 97 9.57 1.44 9.44
CA GLU A 97 9.27 0.56 10.57
C GLU A 97 9.07 -0.87 10.05
N PRO A 98 9.70 -1.88 10.67
CA PRO A 98 9.45 -3.28 10.33
C PRO A 98 7.98 -3.65 10.55
N ALA A 99 7.38 -4.32 9.57
CA ALA A 99 6.03 -4.85 9.65
C ALA A 99 6.04 -6.38 9.80
N THR A 100 5.17 -6.91 10.64
CA THR A 100 5.00 -8.36 10.82
C THR A 100 4.08 -8.97 9.76
N GLU A 101 3.14 -8.18 9.24
CA GLU A 101 2.24 -8.54 8.15
C GLU A 101 1.67 -7.28 7.49
N VAL A 102 1.21 -7.41 6.25
CA VAL A 102 0.48 -6.35 5.51
C VAL A 102 -0.83 -6.96 4.97
N PRO A 103 -1.99 -6.61 5.54
CA PRO A 103 -3.28 -7.11 5.09
C PRO A 103 -3.78 -6.41 3.82
N ALA A 104 -4.82 -6.98 3.21
CA ALA A 104 -5.57 -6.35 2.12
C ALA A 104 -5.99 -4.91 2.45
N GLY A 105 -5.82 -4.02 1.48
CA GLY A 105 -6.09 -2.58 1.61
C GLY A 105 -4.88 -1.75 2.01
N ASP A 106 -3.88 -2.36 2.68
CA ASP A 106 -2.71 -1.65 3.17
C ASP A 106 -1.58 -1.54 2.13
N PHE A 107 -0.68 -0.60 2.41
CA PHE A 107 0.53 -0.33 1.64
C PHE A 107 1.76 -0.77 2.41
N GLY A 108 2.67 -1.43 1.70
CA GLY A 108 3.93 -1.90 2.26
C GLY A 108 5.08 -1.65 1.32
N ALA A 109 6.28 -1.95 1.81
CA ALA A 109 7.50 -1.94 1.05
C ALA A 109 8.37 -3.15 1.40
N VAL A 110 9.16 -3.60 0.42
CA VAL A 110 10.14 -4.67 0.59
C VAL A 110 11.46 -4.21 -0.01
N THR A 111 12.56 -4.55 0.66
CA THR A 111 13.91 -4.38 0.12
C THR A 111 14.22 -5.56 -0.78
N LYS A 112 14.37 -5.31 -2.09
CA LYS A 112 14.65 -6.29 -3.15
C LYS A 112 13.51 -7.30 -3.41
N LEU A 113 13.03 -7.29 -4.66
CA LEU A 113 12.25 -8.36 -5.30
C LEU A 113 13.14 -9.04 -6.33
#